data_AF-A0A0C1V7L6-F1
#
_entry.id   AF-A0A0C1V7L6-F1
#
_cell.length_a   1.000
_cell.length_b   1.000
_cell.length_c   1.000
_cell.angle_alpha   90.00
_cell.angle_beta   90.00
_cell.angle_gamma   90.00
#
_symmetry.space_group_name_H-M   'P 1'
#
loop_
_entity.id
_entity.type
_entity.pdbx_description
1 polymer ?
#
loop_
_entity_poly.entity_id
_entity_poly.type
_entity_poly.pdbx_seq_one_letter_code
_entity_poly.pdbx_strand_id
1 'polypeptide(L)' 'MKRTNTGSEEFQINTLTEKINRLVGHFSFNKKDFHSKRGFLKMVSQRKKKLEYLKRKDFNKYLSIVDDLKIRK' A
#
# COMPACT_ATOMS: atom_id res chain seq x y z
N MET A 1 8.85 12.42 17.53
CA MET A 1 9.23 12.58 16.10
C MET A 1 10.20 11.45 15.73
N LYS A 2 9.70 10.26 15.36
CA LYS A 2 10.54 9.05 15.19
C LYS A 2 10.97 8.92 13.72
N ARG A 3 12.29 9.05 13.54
CA ARG A 3 13.19 8.65 12.43
C ARG A 3 12.51 8.28 11.10
N THR A 4 12.90 8.99 10.06
CA THR A 4 12.74 8.69 8.62
C THR A 4 13.37 7.34 8.27
N ASN A 5 12.76 6.24 8.71
CA ASN A 5 13.09 4.90 8.26
C ASN A 5 12.43 4.67 6.89
N THR A 6 12.90 5.41 5.87
CA THR A 6 12.41 5.29 4.49
C THR A 6 12.55 3.88 3.91
N GLY A 7 13.37 3.04 4.55
CA GLY A 7 13.57 1.63 4.23
C GLY A 7 12.67 0.63 4.98
N SER A 8 11.89 1.04 6.00
CA SER A 8 11.08 0.07 6.74
C SER A 8 9.92 -0.44 5.88
N GLU A 9 9.60 -1.73 6.03
CA GLU A 9 8.46 -2.35 5.35
C GLU A 9 7.16 -1.59 5.65
N GLU A 10 7.01 -1.09 6.88
CA GLU A 10 5.88 -0.29 7.35
C GLU A 10 5.76 1.02 6.57
N PHE A 11 6.84 1.79 6.47
CA PHE A 11 6.85 3.07 5.76
C PHE A 11 6.51 2.89 4.28
N GLN A 12 7.04 1.82 3.66
CA GLN A 12 6.79 1.50 2.26
C GLN A 12 5.33 1.08 2.03
N ILE A 13 4.75 0.28 2.93
CA ILE A 13 3.33 -0.10 2.87
C ILE A 13 2.43 1.12 3.04
N ASN A 14 2.76 2.03 3.98
CA ASN A 14 2.00 3.25 4.20
C ASN A 14 2.05 4.18 2.97
N THR A 15 3.24 4.45 2.45
CA THR A 15 3.44 5.27 1.24
C THR A 15 2.70 4.71 0.03
N LEU A 16 2.73 3.39 -0.17
CA LEU A 16 1.98 2.74 -1.25
C LEU A 16 0.47 2.88 -1.04
N THR A 17 0.00 2.76 0.20
CA THR A 17 -1.42 2.89 0.55
C THR A 17 -1.94 4.31 0.28
N GLU A 18 -1.21 5.35 0.69
CA GLU A 18 -1.55 6.73 0.40
C GLU A 18 -1.67 6.99 -1.12
N LYS A 19 -0.69 6.50 -1.90
CA LYS A 19 -0.70 6.63 -3.38
C LYS A 19 -1.88 5.89 -4.01
N ILE A 20 -2.17 4.68 -3.56
CA ILE A 20 -3.31 3.87 -4.03
C ILE A 20 -4.62 4.61 -3.74
N ASN A 21 -4.82 5.11 -2.53
CA ASN A 21 -6.04 5.82 -2.14
C ASN A 21 -6.26 7.09 -2.98
N ARG A 22 -5.20 7.85 -3.26
CA ARG A 22 -5.26 9.01 -4.16
C ARG A 22 -5.69 8.64 -5.58
N LEU A 23 -5.14 7.54 -6.12
CA LEU A 23 -5.44 7.11 -7.49
C LEU A 23 -6.83 6.51 -7.65
N VAL A 24 -7.38 5.90 -6.61
CA VAL A 24 -8.79 5.43 -6.62
C VAL A 24 -9.74 6.59 -6.92
N GLY A 25 -9.54 7.75 -6.30
CA GLY A 25 -10.30 8.96 -6.61
C GLY A 25 -10.10 9.44 -8.06
N HIS A 26 -8.85 9.45 -8.53
CA HIS A 26 -8.49 9.85 -9.91
C HIS A 26 -9.25 9.06 -10.97
N PHE A 27 -9.37 7.74 -10.82
CA PHE A 27 -10.04 6.88 -11.79
C PHE A 27 -11.55 7.06 -11.89
N SER A 28 -12.19 7.65 -10.86
CA SER A 28 -13.63 7.93 -10.89
C SER A 28 -13.96 9.01 -11.93
N PHE A 29 -13.06 9.99 -12.07
CA PHE A 29 -13.15 11.06 -13.09
C PHE A 29 -12.51 10.65 -14.41
N ASN A 30 -11.42 9.87 -14.37
CA ASN A 30 -10.62 9.50 -15.56
C ASN A 30 -10.81 8.04 -15.96
N LYS A 31 -12.05 7.67 -16.34
CA LYS A 31 -12.42 6.26 -16.62
C LYS A 31 -11.62 5.61 -17.76
N LYS A 32 -11.08 6.40 -18.69
CA LYS A 32 -10.30 5.95 -19.86
C LYS A 32 -8.78 5.95 -19.64
N ASP A 33 -8.30 6.30 -18.45
CA ASP A 33 -6.86 6.31 -18.16
C ASP A 33 -6.34 4.90 -17.84
N PHE A 34 -6.13 4.10 -18.89
CA PHE A 34 -5.65 2.72 -18.78
C PHE A 34 -4.16 2.63 -18.44
N HIS A 35 -3.36 3.62 -18.87
CA HIS A 35 -1.92 3.65 -18.63
C HIS A 35 -1.61 3.82 -17.15
N SER A 36 -2.25 4.78 -16.48
CA SER A 36 -2.11 4.95 -15.03
C SER A 36 -2.70 3.76 -14.26
N LYS A 37 -3.77 3.14 -14.77
CA LYS A 37 -4.38 1.94 -14.16
C LYS A 37 -3.41 0.75 -14.11
N ARG A 38 -2.59 0.57 -15.14
CA ARG A 38 -1.51 -0.44 -15.13
C ARG A 38 -0.49 -0.17 -14.01
N GLY A 39 -0.06 1.08 -13.85
CA GLY A 39 0.82 1.49 -12.75
C GLY A 39 0.20 1.26 -11.38
N PHE A 40 -1.09 1.58 -11.24
CA PHE A 40 -1.87 1.32 -10.04
C PHE A 40 -1.90 -0.16 -9.65
N LEU A 41 -2.20 -1.06 -10.60
CA LEU A 41 -2.23 -2.51 -10.35
C LEU A 41 -0.85 -3.04 -9.90
N LYS A 42 0.23 -2.47 -10.44
CA LYS A 42 1.60 -2.78 -10.01
C LYS A 42 1.83 -2.36 -8.55
N MET A 43 1.37 -1.17 -8.15
CA MET A 43 1.47 -0.69 -6.76
C MET A 43 0.66 -1.57 -5.80
N VAL A 44 -0.57 -1.95 -6.17
CA VAL A 44 -1.40 -2.88 -5.36
C VAL A 44 -0.68 -4.21 -5.17
N SER A 45 -0.11 -4.76 -6.25
CA SER A 45 0.66 -6.02 -6.22
C SER A 45 1.92 -5.92 -5.35
N GLN A 46 2.63 -4.80 -5.42
CA GLN A 46 3.80 -4.54 -4.57
C GLN A 46 3.42 -4.45 -3.09
N ARG A 47 2.35 -3.73 -2.75
CA ARG A 47 1.85 -3.65 -1.37
C ARG A 47 1.47 -5.03 -0.84
N LYS A 48 0.77 -5.84 -1.65
CA LYS A 48 0.41 -7.22 -1.29
C LYS A 48 1.66 -8.07 -0.98
N LYS A 49 2.68 -8.03 -1.85
CA LYS A 49 3.95 -8.77 -1.62
C LYS A 49 4.66 -8.34 -0.33
N LYS A 50 4.65 -7.05 0.00
CA LYS A 50 5.25 -6.54 1.25
C LYS A 50 4.48 -6.99 2.48
N LEU A 51 3.15 -6.91 2.45
CA LEU A 51 2.30 -7.43 3.53
C LEU A 51 2.47 -8.93 3.74
N GLU A 52 2.56 -9.72 2.67
CA GLU A 52 2.82 -11.16 2.76
C GLU A 52 4.21 -11.47 3.36
N TYR A 53 5.22 -10.67 3.01
CA TYR A 53 6.54 -10.81 3.63
C TYR A 53 6.50 -10.47 5.12
N LEU A 54 5.88 -9.35 5.48
CA LEU A 54 5.74 -8.93 6.87
C LEU A 54 4.95 -9.95 7.69
N LYS A 55 3.87 -10.49 7.14
CA LYS A 55 3.06 -11.54 7.79
C LYS A 55 3.89 -12.78 8.17
N ARG A 56 4.86 -13.17 7.32
CA ARG A 56 5.76 -14.30 7.60
C ARG A 56 6.86 -13.96 8.61
N LYS A 57 7.28 -12.69 8.65
CA LYS A 57 8.41 -12.22 9.47
C LYS A 57 7.98 -11.79 10.87
N ASP A 58 6.89 -11.05 10.98
CA ASP A 58 6.34 -10.48 12.20
C ASP A 58 4.82 -10.32 12.05
N PHE A 59 4.09 -11.30 12.57
CA PHE A 59 2.63 -11.33 12.47
C PHE A 59 1.94 -10.20 13.25
N ASN A 60 2.53 -9.77 14.38
CA ASN A 60 1.97 -8.70 15.21
C ASN A 60 2.02 -7.36 14.48
N LYS A 61 3.14 -7.06 13.81
CA LYS A 61 3.26 -5.87 12.95
C LYS A 61 2.34 -5.93 11.74
N TYR A 62 2.19 -7.11 11.14
CA TYR A 62 1.22 -7.29 10.06
C TYR A 62 -0.20 -6.93 10.52
N LEU A 63 -0.62 -7.43 11.69
CA LEU A 63 -1.93 -7.11 12.25
C LEU A 63 -2.09 -5.61 12.52
N SER A 64 -1.12 -4.98 13.18
CA SER A 64 -1.21 -3.55 13.49
C SER A 64 -1.35 -2.71 12.22
N ILE A 65 -0.55 -2.98 11.20
CA ILE A 65 -0.59 -2.22 9.93
C ILE A 65 -1.89 -2.43 9.18
N VAL A 66 -2.41 -3.67 9.14
CA VAL A 66 -3.66 -3.96 8.45
C VAL A 66 -4.83 -3.24 9.13
N ASP A 67 -4.83 -3.20 10.46
CA ASP A 67 -5.84 -2.50 11.25
C ASP A 67 -5.74 -0.97 11.06
N ASP A 68 -4.53 -0.42 11.25
CA ASP A 68 -4.24 1.02 11.08
C ASP A 68 -4.63 1.53 9.69
N LEU A 69 -4.29 0.77 8.66
CA LEU A 69 -4.53 1.18 7.26
C LEU A 69 -5.89 0.74 6.72
N LYS A 70 -6.71 0.05 7.53
CA LYS A 70 -8.03 -0.50 7.15
C LYS A 70 -8.01 -1.23 5.80
N ILE A 71 -6.93 -1.97 5.54
CA ILE A 71 -6.77 -2.69 4.28
C ILE A 71 -7.70 -3.91 4.33
N ARG A 72 -8.73 -3.91 3.48
CA ARG A 72 -9.66 -5.04 3.37
C ARG A 72 -8.90 -6.30 2.91
N LYS A 73 -9.12 -7.41 3.62
CA LYS A 73 -8.58 -8.74 3.29
C LYS A 73 -9.18 -9.27 1.99
#